data_AF-A0A447U942-F1
#
_entry.id   AF-A0A447U942-F1
#
_cell.length_a   1.000
_cell.length_b   1.000
_cell.length_c   1.000
_cell.angle_alpha   90.00
_cell.angle_beta   90.00
_cell.angle_gamma   90.00
#
_symmetry.space_group_name_H-M   'P 1'
#
loop_
_entity.id
_entity.type
_entity.pdbx_description
1 polymer ?
#
loop_
_entity_poly.entity_id
_entity_poly.type
_entity_poly.pdbx_seq_one_letter_code
_entity_poly.pdbx_strand_id
1 'polypeptide(L)'
;MFGLNDTELARLKSIQGKSTHSAWLSFMYPRLFLARKLLKDTGFIFISIDDNEYANLKLMMDEIFGEGGFVTNVMWKRKKEISNDSDNVSIQGEYILVYAKTGQGALRLEPLSKEYIQKSYKEPTEQFPEGKWRPVPLTVSKGLSGGGYTYKITTPNGTVHERLWAYPEASYQKLVADNLVYFGKDNGGIPQRVMYAHHSKGQPTTNYWDNVASNKEGKKEILDLFGDNVFDTPKPTALLKKIIKLAIDKDGVVLDFFCRFRHYGPCGNGAE
;
A
#
# COMPACT_ATOMS: atom_id res chain seq x y z
N MET A 1 15.89 -8.58 -30.83
CA MET A 1 14.56 -8.43 -31.47
C MET A 1 13.82 -9.73 -31.19
N PHE A 2 12.62 -9.69 -30.59
CA PHE A 2 11.93 -10.85 -30.02
C PHE A 2 11.93 -12.04 -30.98
N GLY A 3 12.36 -13.23 -30.52
CA GLY A 3 12.50 -14.46 -31.31
C GLY A 3 11.16 -15.08 -31.70
N LEU A 4 10.30 -14.28 -32.32
CA LEU A 4 9.00 -14.69 -32.82
C LEU A 4 9.18 -15.32 -34.20
N ASN A 5 8.51 -16.45 -34.44
CA ASN A 5 8.45 -17.05 -35.76
C ASN A 5 7.43 -16.35 -36.67
N ASP A 6 7.47 -16.65 -37.97
CA ASP A 6 6.64 -15.98 -38.98
C ASP A 6 5.13 -16.16 -38.72
N THR A 7 4.73 -17.29 -38.14
CA THR A 7 3.34 -17.58 -37.76
C THR A 7 2.87 -16.68 -36.62
N GLU A 8 3.72 -16.49 -35.60
CA GLU A 8 3.45 -15.59 -34.47
C GLU A 8 3.38 -14.13 -34.94
N LEU A 9 4.25 -13.74 -35.87
CA LEU A 9 4.25 -12.40 -36.46
C LEU A 9 2.97 -12.15 -37.29
N ALA A 10 2.55 -13.12 -38.09
CA ALA A 10 1.31 -13.04 -38.87
C ALA A 10 0.07 -12.94 -37.98
N ARG A 11 0.03 -13.68 -36.87
CA ARG A 11 -1.05 -13.60 -35.87
C ARG A 11 -1.08 -12.25 -35.18
N LEU A 12 0.08 -11.66 -34.87
CA LEU A 12 0.15 -10.35 -34.23
C LEU A 12 -0.37 -9.24 -35.15
N LYS A 13 -0.12 -9.34 -36.46
CA LYS A 13 -0.67 -8.42 -37.48
C LYS A 13 -2.18 -8.55 -37.64
N SER A 14 -2.75 -9.77 -37.59
CA SER A 14 -4.19 -10.01 -37.81
C SER A 14 -5.11 -9.51 -36.69
N ILE A 15 -4.52 -9.11 -35.56
CA ILE A 15 -5.22 -8.62 -34.37
C ILE A 15 -5.16 -7.07 -34.28
N GLN A 16 -4.36 -6.40 -35.11
CA GLN A 16 -4.32 -4.92 -35.15
C GLN A 16 -5.69 -4.33 -35.50
N GLY A 17 -6.12 -3.32 -34.74
CA GLY A 17 -7.40 -2.62 -34.93
C GLY A 17 -8.62 -3.28 -34.27
N LYS A 18 -8.45 -4.39 -33.53
CA LYS A 18 -9.53 -5.06 -32.81
C LYS A 18 -9.50 -4.74 -31.31
N SER A 19 -10.68 -4.48 -30.72
CA SER A 19 -10.86 -4.29 -29.28
C SER A 19 -11.15 -5.61 -28.56
N THR A 20 -10.33 -6.63 -28.78
CA THR A 20 -10.48 -7.95 -28.13
C THR A 20 -9.44 -8.16 -27.04
N HIS A 21 -9.73 -9.03 -26.06
CA HIS A 21 -8.78 -9.42 -25.02
C HIS A 21 -7.45 -9.89 -25.62
N SER A 22 -7.47 -10.74 -26.65
CA SER A 22 -6.24 -11.20 -27.33
C SER A 22 -5.41 -10.07 -27.93
N ALA A 23 -6.06 -9.00 -28.43
CA ALA A 23 -5.37 -7.81 -28.94
C ALA A 23 -4.67 -7.04 -27.83
N TRP A 24 -5.41 -6.81 -26.74
CA TRP A 24 -4.88 -6.13 -25.57
C TRP A 24 -3.71 -6.90 -24.96
N LEU A 25 -3.83 -8.22 -24.82
CA LEU A 25 -2.78 -9.05 -24.28
C LEU A 25 -1.52 -9.05 -25.16
N SER A 26 -1.69 -9.19 -26.48
CA SER A 26 -0.57 -9.12 -27.44
C SER A 26 0.15 -7.77 -27.40
N PHE A 27 -0.59 -6.69 -27.12
CA PHE A 27 -0.04 -5.35 -26.93
C PHE A 27 0.70 -5.21 -25.58
N MET A 28 0.14 -5.72 -24.49
CA MET A 28 0.71 -5.54 -23.15
C MET A 28 1.91 -6.43 -22.85
N TYR A 29 1.89 -7.69 -23.32
CA TYR A 29 2.89 -8.69 -23.01
C TYR A 29 4.35 -8.23 -23.21
N PRO A 30 4.77 -7.78 -24.41
CA PRO A 30 6.17 -7.40 -24.63
C PRO A 30 6.59 -6.20 -23.78
N ARG A 31 5.66 -5.29 -23.44
CA ARG A 31 5.94 -4.10 -22.62
C ARG A 31 6.17 -4.49 -21.17
N LEU A 32 5.31 -5.33 -20.60
CA LEU A 32 5.42 -5.80 -19.22
C LEU A 32 6.63 -6.71 -19.04
N PHE A 33 6.96 -7.53 -20.04
CA PHE A 33 8.17 -8.33 -20.05
C PHE A 33 9.44 -7.47 -20.02
N LEU A 34 9.48 -6.38 -20.81
CA LEU A 34 10.58 -5.41 -20.76
C LEU A 34 10.62 -4.65 -19.43
N ALA A 35 9.47 -4.22 -18.91
CA ALA A 35 9.38 -3.54 -17.62
C ALA A 35 9.99 -4.40 -16.49
N ARG A 36 9.71 -5.72 -16.50
CA ARG A 36 10.33 -6.67 -15.58
C ARG A 36 11.86 -6.68 -15.64
N LYS A 37 12.43 -6.61 -16.85
CA LYS A 37 13.89 -6.58 -17.05
C LYS A 37 14.54 -5.30 -16.52
N LEU A 38 13.83 -4.17 -16.61
CA LEU A 38 14.32 -2.87 -16.15
C LEU A 38 14.22 -2.68 -14.63
N LEU A 39 13.34 -3.41 -13.97
CA LEU A 39 13.20 -3.34 -12.51
C LEU A 39 14.45 -3.85 -11.78
N LYS A 40 14.76 -3.24 -10.64
CA LYS A 40 15.68 -3.82 -9.64
C LYS A 40 15.06 -5.03 -8.98
N ASP A 41 15.87 -5.91 -8.38
CA ASP A 41 15.38 -7.12 -7.69
C ASP A 41 14.49 -6.79 -6.48
N THR A 42 14.71 -5.64 -5.85
CA THR A 42 13.86 -5.07 -4.80
C THR A 42 12.72 -4.20 -5.33
N GLY A 43 12.56 -4.11 -6.65
CA GLY A 43 11.63 -3.21 -7.32
C GLY A 43 10.20 -3.75 -7.42
N PHE A 44 9.25 -2.83 -7.52
CA PHE A 44 7.82 -3.11 -7.64
C PHE A 44 7.25 -2.48 -8.90
N ILE A 45 6.24 -3.11 -9.47
CA ILE A 45 5.39 -2.55 -10.52
C ILE A 45 3.96 -2.44 -10.00
N PHE A 46 3.33 -1.30 -10.29
CA PHE A 46 1.94 -0.99 -9.96
C PHE A 46 1.20 -0.74 -11.26
N ILE A 47 0.11 -1.46 -11.50
CA ILE A 47 -0.67 -1.35 -12.74
C ILE A 47 -2.12 -1.06 -12.39
N SER A 48 -2.61 0.13 -12.73
CA SER A 48 -4.04 0.43 -12.65
C SER A 48 -4.81 -0.31 -13.73
N ILE A 49 -5.90 -0.98 -13.35
CA ILE A 49 -6.76 -1.73 -14.26
C ILE A 49 -8.20 -1.74 -13.73
N ASP A 50 -9.18 -1.77 -14.62
CA ASP A 50 -10.57 -2.02 -14.27
C ASP A 50 -10.89 -3.52 -14.35
N ASP A 51 -12.16 -3.88 -14.19
CA ASP A 51 -12.64 -5.25 -14.23
C ASP A 51 -12.54 -5.91 -15.61
N ASN A 52 -12.56 -5.13 -16.70
CA ASN A 52 -12.58 -5.65 -18.07
C ASN A 52 -11.37 -6.51 -18.41
N GLU A 53 -10.18 -6.13 -17.92
CA GLU A 53 -8.91 -6.82 -18.22
C GLU A 53 -8.16 -7.28 -16.97
N TYR A 54 -8.72 -7.11 -15.77
CA TYR A 54 -8.06 -7.50 -14.52
C TYR A 54 -7.63 -8.98 -14.52
N ALA A 55 -8.55 -9.89 -14.85
CA ALA A 55 -8.28 -11.33 -14.81
C ALA A 55 -7.19 -11.71 -15.83
N ASN A 56 -7.27 -11.17 -17.04
CA ASN A 56 -6.31 -11.46 -18.10
C ASN A 56 -4.93 -10.87 -17.76
N LEU A 57 -4.88 -9.64 -17.22
CA LEU A 57 -3.64 -9.03 -16.76
C LEU A 57 -3.01 -9.82 -15.61
N LYS A 58 -3.82 -10.29 -14.64
CA LYS A 58 -3.32 -11.08 -13.50
C LYS A 58 -2.59 -12.33 -13.97
N LEU A 59 -3.21 -13.11 -14.86
CA LEU A 59 -2.61 -14.33 -15.39
C LEU A 59 -1.34 -14.04 -16.22
N MET A 60 -1.35 -12.99 -17.03
CA MET A 60 -0.15 -12.56 -17.76
C MET A 60 0.99 -12.16 -16.81
N MET A 61 0.66 -11.44 -15.73
CA MET A 61 1.65 -11.01 -14.75
C MET A 61 2.22 -12.20 -13.98
N ASP A 62 1.41 -13.23 -13.69
CA ASP A 62 1.88 -14.49 -13.13
C ASP A 62 2.88 -15.19 -14.06
N GLU A 63 2.63 -15.19 -15.37
CA GLU A 63 3.57 -15.75 -16.35
C GLU A 63 4.89 -14.94 -16.40
N ILE A 64 4.80 -13.61 -16.43
CA ILE A 64 5.98 -12.74 -16.59
C ILE A 64 6.81 -12.66 -15.30
N PHE A 65 6.17 -12.45 -14.15
CA PHE A 65 6.83 -12.20 -12.86
C PHE A 65 6.94 -13.45 -11.98
N GLY A 66 6.19 -14.51 -12.29
CA GLY A 66 5.99 -15.66 -11.40
C GLY A 66 4.91 -15.37 -10.36
N GLU A 67 4.14 -16.39 -9.97
CA GLU A 67 3.10 -16.27 -8.94
C GLU A 67 3.65 -15.76 -7.60
N GLY A 68 4.86 -16.19 -7.23
CA GLY A 68 5.56 -15.72 -6.02
C GLY A 68 5.96 -14.24 -6.05
N GLY A 69 5.88 -13.59 -7.22
CA GLY A 69 6.05 -12.14 -7.36
C GLY A 69 4.79 -11.33 -7.05
N PHE A 70 3.62 -11.97 -6.96
CA PHE A 70 2.37 -11.29 -6.62
C PHE A 70 2.42 -10.76 -5.18
N VAL A 71 2.24 -9.45 -5.01
CA VAL A 71 2.25 -8.81 -3.69
C VAL A 71 0.83 -8.66 -3.18
N THR A 72 -0.01 -7.96 -3.93
CA THR A 72 -1.41 -7.74 -3.58
C THR A 72 -2.18 -7.17 -4.76
N ASN A 73 -3.51 -7.22 -4.65
CA ASN A 73 -4.41 -6.41 -5.47
C ASN A 73 -5.00 -5.32 -4.58
N VAL A 74 -4.70 -4.07 -4.89
CA VAL A 74 -5.25 -2.92 -4.18
C VAL A 74 -6.57 -2.52 -4.82
N MET A 75 -7.62 -2.42 -4.02
CA MET A 75 -8.89 -1.82 -4.43
C MET A 75 -8.90 -0.35 -4.07
N TRP A 76 -8.86 0.52 -5.08
CA TRP A 76 -8.87 1.97 -4.90
C TRP A 76 -10.25 2.54 -5.21
N LYS A 77 -10.82 3.28 -4.25
CA LYS A 77 -12.12 3.95 -4.40
C LYS A 77 -11.98 5.20 -5.26
N ARG A 78 -12.16 5.03 -6.56
CA ARG A 78 -12.08 6.10 -7.57
C ARG A 78 -13.28 7.05 -7.61
N LYS A 79 -14.40 6.69 -6.98
CA LYS A 79 -15.63 7.48 -6.89
C LYS A 79 -16.09 7.56 -5.43
N LYS A 80 -16.27 8.78 -4.91
CA LYS A 80 -16.78 8.99 -3.54
C LYS A 80 -18.29 8.77 -3.45
N GLU A 81 -19.01 9.25 -4.45
CA GLU A 81 -20.47 9.25 -4.54
C GLU A 81 -20.97 7.98 -5.26
N ILE A 82 -22.11 7.44 -4.82
CA ILE A 82 -22.81 6.34 -5.52
C ILE A 82 -23.56 6.96 -6.70
N SER A 83 -23.42 6.38 -7.89
CA SER A 83 -24.15 6.85 -9.06
C SER A 83 -25.56 6.28 -9.05
N ASN A 84 -26.58 7.14 -9.12
CA ASN A 84 -27.97 6.72 -9.25
C ASN A 84 -28.26 6.05 -10.60
N ASP A 85 -27.41 6.28 -11.60
CA ASP A 85 -27.48 5.65 -12.93
C ASP A 85 -26.92 4.21 -12.95
N SER A 86 -26.64 3.62 -11.78
CA SER A 86 -26.19 2.23 -11.70
C SER A 86 -27.42 1.33 -11.66
N ASP A 87 -27.54 0.37 -12.58
CA ASP A 87 -28.72 -0.50 -12.63
C ASP A 87 -28.91 -1.31 -11.34
N ASN A 88 -27.86 -2.00 -10.89
CA ASN A 88 -27.91 -2.92 -9.74
C ASN A 88 -26.69 -2.79 -8.81
N VAL A 89 -25.48 -2.69 -9.37
CA VAL A 89 -24.24 -2.56 -8.59
C VAL A 89 -23.46 -1.33 -9.03
N SER A 90 -23.27 -0.38 -8.11
CA SER A 90 -22.47 0.81 -8.38
C SER A 90 -20.98 0.52 -8.23
N ILE A 91 -20.27 0.32 -9.34
CA ILE A 91 -18.82 0.08 -9.34
C ILE A 91 -18.09 1.39 -9.00
N GLN A 92 -17.65 1.49 -7.74
CA GLN A 92 -16.93 2.65 -7.20
C GLN A 92 -15.41 2.50 -7.19
N GLY A 93 -14.92 1.27 -7.38
CA GLY A 93 -13.52 0.92 -7.30
C GLY A 93 -12.88 0.72 -8.68
N GLU A 94 -11.55 0.79 -8.68
CA GLU A 94 -10.66 0.24 -9.71
C GLU A 94 -9.56 -0.56 -8.99
N TYR A 95 -8.89 -1.45 -9.71
CA TYR A 95 -7.81 -2.27 -9.19
C TYR A 95 -6.44 -1.62 -9.46
N ILE A 96 -5.51 -1.84 -8.54
CA ILE A 96 -4.09 -1.57 -8.76
C ILE A 96 -3.36 -2.86 -8.41
N LEU A 97 -2.92 -3.55 -9.45
CA LEU A 97 -2.22 -4.81 -9.34
C LEU A 97 -0.76 -4.54 -9.00
N VAL A 98 -0.24 -5.19 -7.95
CA VAL A 98 1.12 -4.98 -7.44
C VAL A 98 1.93 -6.27 -7.54
N TYR A 99 3.06 -6.19 -8.24
CA TYR A 99 4.04 -7.26 -8.32
C TYR A 99 5.42 -6.76 -7.90
N ALA A 100 6.16 -7.62 -7.21
CA ALA A 100 7.58 -7.45 -6.96
C ALA A 100 8.38 -8.20 -8.04
N LYS A 101 9.57 -7.69 -8.39
CA LYS A 101 10.45 -8.43 -9.31
C LYS A 101 10.91 -9.75 -8.68
N THR A 102 11.21 -9.72 -7.38
CA THR A 102 11.62 -10.87 -6.55
C THR A 102 11.10 -10.67 -5.12
N GLY A 103 11.29 -11.66 -4.23
CA GLY A 103 10.94 -11.55 -2.80
C GLY A 103 11.88 -10.69 -1.95
N GLN A 104 12.85 -9.98 -2.54
CA GLN A 104 13.82 -9.16 -1.81
C GLN A 104 13.31 -7.75 -1.48
N GLY A 105 12.26 -7.28 -2.15
CA GLY A 105 11.67 -5.97 -1.91
C GLY A 105 10.70 -5.98 -0.73
N ALA A 106 10.61 -4.85 -0.02
CA ALA A 106 9.57 -4.62 0.98
C ALA A 106 8.93 -3.24 0.77
N LEU A 107 7.60 -3.19 0.75
CA LEU A 107 6.87 -1.92 0.79
C LEU A 107 7.07 -1.26 2.15
N ARG A 108 7.12 0.07 2.14
CA ARG A 108 7.31 0.88 3.34
C ARG A 108 6.06 0.86 4.20
N LEU A 109 6.28 0.97 5.51
CA LEU A 109 5.23 1.18 6.48
C LEU A 109 4.69 2.61 6.36
N GLU A 110 3.37 2.74 6.46
CA GLU A 110 2.72 4.03 6.54
C GLU A 110 2.76 4.55 7.98
N PRO A 111 2.87 5.87 8.18
CA PRO A 111 2.66 6.45 9.51
C PRO A 111 1.32 6.02 10.10
N LEU A 112 1.26 5.94 11.43
CA LEU A 112 -0.02 5.72 12.12
C LEU A 112 -0.97 6.89 11.80
N SER A 113 -2.24 6.58 11.51
CA SER A 113 -3.23 7.62 11.25
C SER A 113 -3.50 8.44 12.51
N LYS A 114 -3.87 9.71 12.33
CA LYS A 114 -4.21 10.60 13.46
C LYS A 114 -5.38 10.04 14.27
N GLU A 115 -6.37 9.48 13.58
CA GLU A 115 -7.56 8.87 14.16
C GLU A 115 -7.20 7.64 15.00
N TYR A 116 -6.27 6.80 14.51
CA TYR A 116 -5.79 5.64 15.26
C TYR A 116 -5.03 6.08 16.52
N ILE A 117 -4.14 7.08 16.40
CA ILE A 117 -3.42 7.62 17.54
C ILE A 117 -4.41 8.18 18.57
N GLN A 118 -5.40 8.96 18.14
CA GLN A 118 -6.41 9.54 19.03
C GLN A 118 -7.25 8.47 19.73
N LYS A 119 -7.61 7.39 19.03
CA LYS A 119 -8.46 6.32 19.58
C LYS A 119 -7.70 5.36 20.50
N SER A 120 -6.44 5.05 20.18
CA SER A 120 -5.68 3.95 20.80
C SER A 120 -4.55 4.39 21.72
N TYR A 121 -4.19 5.67 21.73
CA TYR A 121 -3.16 6.21 22.62
C TYR A 121 -3.78 7.19 23.62
N LYS A 122 -3.32 7.09 24.86
CA LYS A 122 -3.61 7.99 25.97
C LYS A 122 -2.82 9.29 25.81
N GLU A 123 -3.33 10.35 26.43
CA GLU A 123 -2.59 11.61 26.55
C GLU A 123 -1.34 11.46 27.44
N PRO A 124 -0.31 12.31 27.25
CA PRO A 124 0.87 12.34 28.12
C PRO A 124 0.48 12.51 29.59
N THR A 125 1.26 11.91 30.49
CA THR A 125 1.10 12.04 31.95
C THR A 125 2.43 12.47 32.57
N GLU A 126 2.43 12.83 33.86
CA GLU A 126 3.69 13.07 34.59
C GLU A 126 4.64 11.86 34.53
N GLN A 127 4.07 10.64 34.59
CA GLN A 127 4.83 9.40 34.47
C GLN A 127 5.35 9.15 33.03
N PHE A 128 4.59 9.57 32.01
CA PHE A 128 4.93 9.35 30.59
C PHE A 128 4.79 10.65 29.79
N PRO A 129 5.71 11.62 29.97
CA PRO A 129 5.56 12.98 29.44
C PRO A 129 5.95 13.12 27.96
N GLU A 130 6.64 12.14 27.37
CA GLU A 130 7.25 12.25 26.04
C GLU A 130 6.24 12.27 24.88
N GLY A 131 4.97 12.03 25.15
CA GLY A 131 3.91 12.12 24.15
C GLY A 131 2.79 11.11 24.36
N LYS A 132 1.90 11.04 23.37
CA LYS A 132 0.81 10.06 23.38
C LYS A 132 1.36 8.64 23.46
N TRP A 133 0.85 7.86 24.41
CA TRP A 133 1.38 6.55 24.75
C TRP A 133 0.26 5.52 24.88
N ARG A 134 0.57 4.24 24.73
CA ARG A 134 -0.38 3.16 25.02
C ARG A 134 0.29 2.02 25.75
N PRO A 135 -0.43 1.33 26.65
CA PRO A 135 0.07 0.10 27.23
C PRO A 135 -0.09 -1.06 26.24
N VAL A 136 0.92 -1.91 26.17
CA VAL A 136 0.93 -3.16 25.39
C VAL A 136 1.25 -4.31 26.35
N PRO A 137 0.52 -5.44 26.31
CA PRO A 137 0.80 -6.56 27.19
C PRO A 137 2.26 -7.04 27.11
N LEU A 138 2.87 -7.30 28.27
CA LEU A 138 4.16 -7.98 28.37
C LEU A 138 4.03 -9.52 28.36
N THR A 139 2.80 -10.04 28.38
CA THR A 139 2.51 -11.47 28.31
C THR A 139 2.55 -11.99 26.88
N VAL A 140 2.87 -13.28 26.71
CA VAL A 140 2.75 -13.95 25.40
C VAL A 140 1.30 -13.96 24.94
N SER A 141 1.05 -13.70 23.66
CA SER A 141 -0.31 -13.81 23.10
C SER A 141 -0.70 -15.28 22.96
N LYS A 142 -1.95 -15.63 23.32
CA LYS A 142 -2.48 -16.99 23.16
C LYS A 142 -2.36 -17.41 21.68
N GLY A 143 -1.58 -18.46 21.39
CA GLY A 143 -1.45 -19.06 20.06
C GLY A 143 -0.10 -18.84 19.34
N LEU A 144 0.86 -18.12 19.94
CA LEU A 144 2.23 -18.06 19.41
C LEU A 144 3.00 -19.32 19.83
N SER A 145 3.52 -20.07 18.85
CA SER A 145 4.39 -21.25 19.00
C SER A 145 5.83 -20.90 19.43
N GLY A 146 6.05 -19.71 19.99
CA GLY A 146 7.31 -19.28 20.57
C GLY A 146 7.22 -19.38 22.09
N GLY A 147 8.21 -20.01 22.71
CA GLY A 147 8.33 -20.06 24.17
C GLY A 147 8.30 -18.68 24.81
N GLY A 148 8.03 -18.64 26.11
CA GLY A 148 8.10 -17.43 26.92
C GLY A 148 8.99 -17.64 28.14
N TYR A 149 9.05 -16.62 28.99
CA TYR A 149 9.87 -16.61 30.19
C TYR A 149 8.95 -16.61 31.41
N THR A 150 9.14 -17.57 32.30
CA THR A 150 8.39 -17.63 33.56
C THR A 150 9.25 -17.07 34.67
N TYR A 151 8.82 -15.96 35.24
CA TYR A 151 9.44 -15.35 36.43
C TYR A 151 8.40 -14.50 37.14
N LYS A 152 8.70 -14.12 38.38
CA LYS A 152 7.81 -13.31 39.23
C LYS A 152 8.14 -11.84 39.05
N ILE A 153 7.11 -11.01 38.92
CA ILE A 153 7.24 -9.56 38.94
C ILE A 153 6.50 -9.02 40.16
N THR A 154 7.22 -8.34 41.02
CA THR A 154 6.64 -7.55 42.11
C THR A 154 6.39 -6.13 41.61
N THR A 155 5.14 -5.71 41.65
CA THR A 155 4.70 -4.37 41.24
C THR A 155 5.02 -3.34 42.34
N PRO A 156 5.01 -2.02 42.05
CA PRO A 156 5.35 -1.01 43.05
C PRO A 156 4.43 -1.00 44.29
N ASN A 157 3.20 -1.50 44.19
CA ASN A 157 2.30 -1.62 45.35
C ASN A 157 2.47 -2.94 46.14
N GLY A 158 3.44 -3.78 45.77
CA GLY A 158 3.73 -5.06 46.41
C GLY A 158 2.99 -6.27 45.83
N THR A 159 2.05 -6.08 44.89
CA THR A 159 1.36 -7.21 44.22
C THR A 159 2.36 -8.02 43.39
N VAL A 160 2.33 -9.35 43.49
CA VAL A 160 3.19 -10.26 42.74
C VAL A 160 2.42 -10.91 41.60
N HIS A 161 2.96 -10.83 40.38
CA HIS A 161 2.44 -11.53 39.20
C HIS A 161 3.41 -12.62 38.74
N GLU A 162 2.91 -13.85 38.61
CA GLU A 162 3.63 -14.97 38.02
C GLU A 162 2.89 -15.40 36.75
N ARG A 163 3.52 -15.19 35.59
CA ARG A 163 2.93 -15.43 34.26
C ARG A 163 4.01 -15.87 33.28
N LEU A 164 3.56 -16.29 32.10
CA LEU A 164 4.41 -16.44 30.94
C LEU A 164 4.60 -15.09 30.23
N TRP A 165 5.80 -14.54 30.34
CA TRP A 165 6.17 -13.24 29.78
C TRP A 165 6.80 -13.39 28.40
N ALA A 166 6.61 -12.37 27.55
CA ALA A 166 7.17 -12.29 26.20
C ALA A 166 8.63 -11.82 26.18
N TYR A 167 9.14 -11.35 27.32
CA TYR A 167 10.47 -10.76 27.45
C TYR A 167 11.27 -11.54 28.51
N PRO A 168 12.58 -11.75 28.33
CA PRO A 168 13.45 -12.20 29.42
C PRO A 168 13.45 -11.19 30.57
N GLU A 169 13.72 -11.67 31.79
CA GLU A 169 13.76 -10.83 32.98
C GLU A 169 14.72 -9.63 32.84
N ALA A 170 15.91 -9.84 32.28
CA ALA A 170 16.87 -8.76 32.04
C ALA A 170 16.31 -7.65 31.12
N SER A 171 15.60 -8.02 30.05
CA SER A 171 14.96 -7.05 29.15
C SER A 171 13.81 -6.31 29.83
N TYR A 172 13.07 -7.00 30.70
CA TYR A 172 12.04 -6.38 31.53
C TYR A 172 12.65 -5.37 32.51
N GLN A 173 13.74 -5.72 33.20
CA GLN A 173 14.43 -4.80 34.12
C GLN A 173 14.92 -3.55 33.40
N LYS A 174 15.38 -3.68 32.14
CA LYS A 174 15.72 -2.52 31.30
C LYS A 174 14.51 -1.63 31.04
N LEU A 175 13.34 -2.20 30.70
CA LEU A 175 12.12 -1.42 30.52
C LEU A 175 11.71 -0.68 31.80
N VAL A 176 11.91 -1.28 32.98
CA VAL A 176 11.66 -0.63 34.27
C VAL A 176 12.63 0.52 34.49
N ALA A 177 13.93 0.31 34.24
CA ALA A 177 14.96 1.35 34.37
C ALA A 177 14.72 2.53 33.42
N ASP A 178 14.23 2.26 32.21
CA ASP A 178 13.90 3.27 31.20
C ASP A 178 12.51 3.93 31.45
N ASN A 179 11.83 3.61 32.56
CA ASN A 179 10.47 4.09 32.87
C ASN A 179 9.44 3.80 31.75
N LEU A 180 9.54 2.61 31.14
CA LEU A 180 8.67 2.15 30.04
C LEU A 180 7.71 1.03 30.47
N VAL A 181 7.36 0.96 31.75
CA VAL A 181 6.41 -0.03 32.30
C VAL A 181 5.27 0.66 33.03
N TYR A 182 4.05 0.33 32.64
CA TYR A 182 2.82 0.77 33.27
C TYR A 182 2.23 -0.36 34.13
N PHE A 183 1.95 -0.07 35.40
CA PHE A 183 1.47 -1.03 36.41
C PHE A 183 -0.02 -0.84 36.74
N GLY A 184 -0.82 -0.24 35.86
CA GLY A 184 -2.21 0.10 36.17
C GLY A 184 -2.33 1.36 37.04
N LYS A 185 -3.56 1.78 37.33
CA LYS A 185 -3.83 3.01 38.10
C LYS A 185 -3.34 2.92 39.55
N ASP A 186 -3.48 1.74 40.16
CA ASP A 186 -3.14 1.51 41.57
C ASP A 186 -1.74 0.90 41.77
N ASN A 187 -0.90 0.93 40.72
CA ASN A 187 0.44 0.33 40.70
C ASN A 187 0.51 -1.17 41.05
N GLY A 188 -0.59 -1.91 40.90
CA GLY A 188 -0.67 -3.36 41.16
C GLY A 188 -1.18 -4.21 40.00
N GLY A 189 -1.53 -3.57 38.90
CA GLY A 189 -1.99 -4.23 37.69
C GLY A 189 -0.90 -5.07 37.04
N ILE A 190 -1.32 -5.96 36.12
CA ILE A 190 -0.37 -6.75 35.31
C ILE A 190 0.53 -5.77 34.55
N PRO A 191 1.87 -5.89 34.65
CA PRO A 191 2.81 -5.00 33.97
C PRO A 191 2.57 -4.96 32.45
N GLN A 192 2.52 -3.74 31.90
CA GLN A 192 2.37 -3.50 30.47
C GLN A 192 3.51 -2.61 29.98
N ARG A 193 4.02 -2.89 28.78
CA ARG A 193 5.02 -2.04 28.13
C ARG A 193 4.38 -0.77 27.64
N VAL A 194 5.03 0.36 27.88
CA VAL A 194 4.65 1.65 27.32
C VAL A 194 5.21 1.78 25.91
N MET A 195 4.34 2.12 24.97
CA MET A 195 4.71 2.42 23.59
C MET A 195 4.26 3.83 23.24
N TYR A 196 5.22 4.71 22.94
CA TYR A 196 4.93 6.06 22.47
C TYR A 196 4.60 6.07 20.97
N ALA A 197 3.64 6.90 20.58
CA ALA A 197 3.20 7.01 19.19
C ALA A 197 4.33 7.46 18.25
N HIS A 198 5.19 8.37 18.69
CA HIS A 198 6.30 8.90 17.90
C HIS A 198 7.45 7.89 17.71
N HIS A 199 7.54 6.85 18.54
CA HIS A 199 8.47 5.73 18.36
C HIS A 199 7.94 4.64 17.41
N SER A 200 6.71 4.78 16.90
CA SER A 200 6.16 3.82 15.95
C SER A 200 6.93 3.83 14.64
N LYS A 201 7.31 2.65 14.14
CA LYS A 201 7.87 2.47 12.80
C LYS A 201 6.82 2.58 11.69
N GLY A 202 5.56 2.78 12.05
CA GLY A 202 4.41 2.77 11.14
C GLY A 202 3.65 1.44 11.15
N GLN A 203 2.74 1.30 10.21
CA GLN A 203 1.90 0.12 10.01
C GLN A 203 1.91 -0.29 8.52
N PRO A 204 1.70 -1.57 8.19
CA PRO A 204 1.54 -1.99 6.81
C PRO A 204 0.40 -1.23 6.13
N THR A 205 0.56 -0.95 4.84
CA THR A 205 -0.54 -0.39 4.04
C THR A 205 -1.65 -1.41 3.87
N THR A 206 -2.90 -0.95 3.84
CA THR A 206 -4.05 -1.80 3.48
C THR A 206 -4.06 -2.02 1.97
N ASN A 207 -4.70 -3.09 1.51
CA ASN A 207 -5.04 -3.27 0.09
C ASN A 207 -6.43 -2.70 -0.27
N TYR A 208 -7.02 -1.89 0.60
CA TYR A 208 -8.28 -1.19 0.37
C TYR A 208 -8.06 0.30 0.64
N TRP A 209 -8.04 1.09 -0.43
CA TRP A 209 -7.73 2.53 -0.42
C TRP A 209 -8.98 3.34 -0.71
N ASP A 210 -9.74 3.64 0.34
CA ASP A 210 -10.98 4.41 0.28
C ASP A 210 -10.84 5.88 0.71
N ASN A 211 -9.68 6.23 1.26
CA ASN A 211 -9.33 7.54 1.77
C ASN A 211 -8.24 8.27 0.95
N VAL A 212 -8.07 7.85 -0.31
CA VAL A 212 -7.16 8.49 -1.28
C VAL A 212 -7.99 9.32 -2.26
N ALA A 213 -7.39 10.34 -2.87
CA ALA A 213 -8.05 11.17 -3.88
C ALA A 213 -8.69 10.30 -4.99
N SER A 214 -9.83 10.76 -5.49
CA SER A 214 -10.67 10.08 -6.47
C SER A 214 -10.45 10.68 -7.88
N ASN A 215 -11.13 10.12 -8.89
CA ASN A 215 -11.09 10.67 -10.26
C ASN A 215 -11.60 12.12 -10.32
N LYS A 216 -12.53 12.51 -9.43
CA LYS A 216 -13.07 13.88 -9.37
C LYS A 216 -11.97 14.88 -8.97
N GLU A 217 -11.17 14.52 -7.96
CA GLU A 217 -10.00 15.33 -7.59
C GLU A 217 -8.95 15.36 -8.69
N GLY A 218 -8.70 14.25 -9.38
CA GLY A 218 -7.76 14.22 -10.51
C GLY A 218 -8.16 15.15 -11.66
N LYS A 219 -9.45 15.18 -12.01
CA LYS A 219 -9.98 16.14 -13.00
C LYS A 219 -9.83 17.59 -12.55
N LYS A 220 -10.13 17.85 -11.27
CA LYS A 220 -9.96 19.18 -10.70
C LYS A 220 -8.49 19.63 -10.76
N GLU A 221 -7.54 18.76 -10.43
CA GLU A 221 -6.10 19.06 -10.54
C GLU A 221 -5.72 19.45 -11.99
N ILE A 222 -6.24 18.78 -13.01
CA ILE A 222 -6.01 19.14 -14.42
C ILE A 222 -6.65 20.48 -14.77
N LEU A 223 -7.90 20.71 -14.38
CA LEU A 223 -8.60 21.97 -14.63
C LEU A 223 -7.86 23.15 -13.98
N ASP A 224 -7.41 22.99 -12.73
CA ASP A 224 -6.68 24.03 -11.99
C ASP A 224 -5.32 24.35 -12.65
N LEU A 225 -4.70 23.37 -13.33
CA LEU A 225 -3.41 23.53 -14.02
C LEU A 225 -3.52 24.13 -15.42
N PHE A 226 -4.52 23.74 -16.19
CA PHE A 226 -4.63 24.09 -17.62
C PHE A 226 -5.79 25.04 -17.94
N GLY A 227 -6.69 25.32 -16.99
CA GLY A 227 -7.91 26.07 -17.23
C GLY A 227 -8.98 25.30 -18.02
N ASP A 228 -8.69 24.07 -18.43
CA ASP A 228 -9.60 23.19 -19.17
C ASP A 228 -9.33 21.71 -18.86
N ASN A 229 -10.33 20.85 -19.07
CA ASN A 229 -10.22 19.40 -18.90
C ASN A 229 -9.61 18.74 -20.15
N VAL A 230 -8.32 19.00 -20.39
CA VAL A 230 -7.58 18.42 -21.52
C VAL A 230 -7.33 16.90 -21.41
N PHE A 231 -7.75 16.27 -20.31
CA PHE A 231 -7.66 14.83 -20.06
C PHE A 231 -9.00 14.25 -19.57
N ASP A 232 -9.43 13.14 -20.19
CA ASP A 232 -10.70 12.49 -19.85
C ASP A 232 -10.69 11.81 -18.48
N THR A 233 -9.60 11.11 -18.16
CA THR A 233 -9.49 10.22 -16.99
C THR A 233 -8.13 10.30 -16.28
N PRO A 234 -7.67 11.50 -15.87
CA PRO A 234 -6.40 11.66 -15.17
C PRO A 234 -6.44 10.95 -13.80
N LYS A 235 -5.37 10.23 -13.46
CA LYS A 235 -5.18 9.70 -12.11
C LYS A 235 -4.75 10.85 -11.18
N PRO A 236 -5.32 10.96 -9.97
CA PRO A 236 -5.00 12.07 -9.08
C PRO A 236 -3.57 11.97 -8.54
N THR A 237 -2.90 13.11 -8.37
CA THR A 237 -1.51 13.19 -7.91
C THR A 237 -1.33 12.56 -6.53
N ALA A 238 -2.34 12.66 -5.65
CA ALA A 238 -2.27 12.05 -4.32
C ALA A 238 -2.18 10.51 -4.35
N LEU A 239 -2.80 9.85 -5.35
CA LEU A 239 -2.68 8.40 -5.54
C LEU A 239 -1.25 8.03 -5.94
N LEU A 240 -0.69 8.74 -6.92
CA LEU A 240 0.68 8.51 -7.37
C LEU A 240 1.69 8.77 -6.24
N LYS A 241 1.51 9.84 -5.47
CA LYS A 241 2.31 10.14 -4.28
C LYS A 241 2.26 9.02 -3.24
N LYS A 242 1.08 8.41 -3.01
CA LYS A 242 0.95 7.27 -2.10
C LYS A 242 1.76 6.07 -2.61
N ILE A 243 1.59 5.70 -3.89
CA ILE A 243 2.33 4.59 -4.52
C ILE A 243 3.85 4.80 -4.40
N ILE A 244 4.33 5.99 -4.77
CA ILE A 244 5.77 6.32 -4.71
C ILE A 244 6.30 6.23 -3.29
N LYS A 245 5.58 6.77 -2.29
CA LYS A 245 5.97 6.72 -0.88
C LYS A 245 6.00 5.31 -0.30
N LEU A 246 5.19 4.40 -0.84
CA LEU A 246 5.18 2.98 -0.45
C LEU A 246 6.38 2.24 -1.05
N ALA A 247 6.75 2.55 -2.28
CA ALA A 247 7.76 1.81 -3.02
C ALA A 247 9.19 2.38 -2.88
N ILE A 248 9.35 3.66 -2.58
CA ILE A 248 10.63 4.38 -2.61
C ILE A 248 10.87 5.11 -1.29
N ASP A 249 12.12 5.05 -0.80
CA ASP A 249 12.58 5.86 0.34
C ASP A 249 13.09 7.24 -0.09
N LYS A 250 14.31 7.28 -0.65
CA LYS A 250 15.01 8.52 -1.03
C LYS A 250 15.57 8.47 -2.45
N ASP A 251 16.25 7.38 -2.82
CA ASP A 251 17.02 7.27 -4.08
C ASP A 251 16.45 6.23 -5.07
N GLY A 252 15.16 6.35 -5.40
CA GLY A 252 14.47 5.45 -6.33
C GLY A 252 14.23 6.08 -7.70
N VAL A 253 14.24 5.26 -8.74
CA VAL A 253 13.83 5.65 -10.10
C VAL A 253 12.38 5.20 -10.30
N VAL A 254 11.51 6.14 -10.69
CA VAL A 254 10.14 5.85 -11.12
C VAL A 254 10.10 5.88 -12.64
N LEU A 255 9.52 4.86 -13.25
CA LEU A 255 9.28 4.80 -14.69
C LEU A 255 7.77 4.64 -14.92
N ASP A 256 7.18 5.59 -15.63
CA ASP A 256 5.85 5.46 -16.23
C ASP A 256 6.01 5.46 -17.75
N PHE A 257 5.62 4.36 -18.39
CA PHE A 257 5.70 4.17 -19.84
C PHE A 257 4.32 4.21 -20.51
N PHE A 258 3.30 4.67 -19.79
CA PHE A 258 1.95 4.93 -20.28
C PHE A 258 1.51 6.38 -20.01
N CYS A 259 2.45 7.32 -19.97
CA CYS A 259 2.14 8.74 -19.92
C CYS A 259 1.42 9.18 -21.21
N ARG A 260 0.10 9.36 -21.15
CA ARG A 260 -0.65 9.98 -22.25
C ARG A 260 -0.60 11.49 -22.08
N PHE A 261 -0.03 12.17 -23.06
CA PHE A 261 -0.32 13.57 -23.36
C PHE A 261 -1.10 13.58 -24.68
N ARG A 262 -2.38 14.01 -24.66
CA ARG A 262 -3.17 14.14 -25.89
C ARG A 262 -3.50 15.61 -26.06
N HIS A 263 -2.68 16.31 -26.84
CA HIS A 263 -2.98 17.68 -27.25
C HIS A 263 -4.00 17.63 -28.38
N TYR A 264 -5.24 18.06 -28.12
CA TYR A 264 -6.15 18.51 -29.18
C TYR A 264 -6.12 20.03 -29.20
N GLY A 265 -5.14 20.61 -29.90
CA GLY A 265 -5.29 21.97 -30.41
C GLY A 265 -6.23 21.95 -31.62
N PRO A 266 -7.10 22.95 -31.82
CA PRO A 266 -7.88 23.03 -33.05
C PRO A 266 -6.90 23.20 -34.22
N CYS A 267 -6.88 22.24 -35.14
CA CYS A 267 -6.45 22.53 -36.51
C CYS A 267 -7.47 23.53 -37.06
N GLY A 268 -7.17 24.82 -36.91
CA GLY A 268 -7.83 25.85 -37.66
C GLY A 268 -7.67 25.51 -39.13
N ASN A 269 -8.78 25.19 -39.79
CA ASN A 269 -8.91 25.32 -41.22
C ASN A 269 -8.75 26.82 -41.54
N GLY A 270 -7.51 27.27 -41.63
CA GLY A 270 -7.15 28.48 -42.35
C GLY A 270 -7.26 28.16 -43.83
N ALA A 271 -8.36 28.61 -44.42
CA ALA A 271 -8.43 28.83 -45.84
C ALA A 271 -7.36 29.85 -46.22
N GLU A 272 -6.47 29.47 -47.12
CA GLU A 272 -6.05 30.19 -48.34
C GLU A 272 -5.60 29.15 -49.37
#